data_AF-W1QLK1-F1
#
_entry.id   AF-W1QLK1-F1
#
_cell.length_a   1.000
_cell.length_b   1.000
_cell.length_c   1.000
_cell.angle_alpha   90.00
_cell.angle_beta   90.00
_cell.angle_gamma   90.00
#
_symmetry.space_group_name_H-M   'P 1'
#
loop_
_entity.id
_entity.type
_entity.pdbx_description
1 polymer ?
#
loop_
_entity_poly.entity_id
_entity_poly.type
_entity_poly.pdbx_seq_one_letter_code
_entity_poly.pdbx_strand_id
1 'polypeptide(L)'
;MAHNLITQVQQHEEAPVSQVPTDIDDYNTEIKMNLRGQLFSITRDDLMALPESILLCLFPNGVFVDMNGNIITNLTEDDIVFVNFSPDCFQYICQVFDTAVHDLQLSEQAGQHQQIYDINDPNILNDKPSIIVLREDLDYYCIPPVAGLDADAMKKIKLFVGEELVKNTKIFDGLGYEPGKQLKPAEQHLLDMLCSSGFKIDGEWGHRSLEPGKTVVFSLALVRLATESSEAPSVEGSPSLKPISSVSSLSSQPEKRKSRLSTLAHAVSRSGSRGRKEKNSTATKLLLFWRKPARKCWWSDSVLDIDISSLRIKNANGQPLGHSTIKIHIRRVWTLELSVVGIQ
;
A
#
# COMPACT_ATOMS: atom_id res chain seq x y z
N MET A 1 51.96 -23.19 -33.85
CA MET A 1 50.61 -23.17 -34.45
C MET A 1 49.64 -22.65 -33.41
N ALA A 2 49.32 -21.36 -33.47
CA ALA A 2 48.23 -20.76 -32.71
C ALA A 2 47.28 -20.18 -33.76
N HIS A 3 46.03 -20.63 -33.73
CA HIS A 3 45.00 -20.29 -34.71
C HIS A 3 44.62 -18.82 -34.59
N ASN A 4 44.78 -18.07 -35.69
CA ASN A 4 44.23 -16.73 -35.86
C ASN A 4 42.69 -16.85 -35.98
N LEU A 5 41.97 -16.25 -35.04
CA LEU A 5 40.54 -15.99 -35.17
C LEU A 5 40.34 -14.82 -36.13
N ILE A 6 39.59 -15.05 -37.20
CA ILE A 6 39.18 -14.05 -38.19
C ILE A 6 37.95 -13.32 -37.63
N THR A 7 38.02 -12.01 -37.43
CA THR A 7 36.86 -11.15 -37.24
C THR A 7 36.81 -10.10 -38.35
N GLN A 8 35.66 -9.99 -39.01
CA GLN A 8 35.37 -8.92 -39.97
C GLN A 8 34.87 -7.69 -39.20
N VAL A 9 35.74 -6.70 -38.99
CA VAL A 9 35.32 -5.34 -38.67
C VAL A 9 36.22 -4.37 -39.44
N GLN A 10 35.64 -3.55 -40.31
CA GLN A 10 36.35 -2.43 -40.96
C GLN A 10 36.72 -1.40 -39.88
N GLN A 11 38.00 -1.04 -39.79
CA GLN A 11 38.43 0.16 -39.07
C GLN A 11 37.85 1.38 -39.80
N HIS A 12 36.94 2.11 -39.16
CA HIS A 12 36.52 3.43 -39.60
C HIS A 12 37.10 4.49 -38.67
N GLU A 13 37.58 5.55 -39.31
CA GLU A 13 38.28 6.71 -38.77
C GLU A 13 37.43 7.52 -37.78
N GLU A 14 38.12 8.24 -36.91
CA GLU A 14 37.58 9.10 -35.86
C GLU A 14 36.58 10.12 -36.40
N ALA A 15 35.31 9.99 -35.97
CA ALA A 15 34.27 10.99 -36.13
C ALA A 15 34.25 11.92 -34.88
N PRO A 16 33.87 13.20 -35.04
CA PRO A 16 33.99 14.19 -33.96
C PRO A 16 33.09 13.85 -32.78
N VAL A 17 33.56 14.21 -31.59
CA VAL A 17 32.87 14.06 -30.30
C VAL A 17 31.47 14.70 -30.39
N SER A 18 30.45 13.87 -30.58
CA SER A 18 29.08 14.26 -30.29
C SER A 18 28.95 14.45 -28.79
N GLN A 19 28.54 15.65 -28.38
CA GLN A 19 28.13 15.95 -27.03
C GLN A 19 27.06 14.92 -26.61
N VAL A 20 27.32 14.22 -25.51
CA VAL A 20 26.35 13.37 -24.84
C VAL A 20 25.16 14.28 -24.48
N PRO A 21 23.92 14.01 -24.94
CA PRO A 21 22.76 14.68 -24.40
C PRO A 21 22.71 14.35 -22.91
N THR A 22 22.71 15.38 -22.07
CA THR A 22 22.43 15.23 -20.65
C THR A 22 21.00 14.72 -20.51
N ASP A 23 20.81 13.44 -20.18
CA ASP A 23 19.52 12.77 -19.86
C ASP A 23 18.83 13.34 -18.59
N ILE A 24 19.12 14.59 -18.21
CA ILE A 24 18.65 15.24 -16.99
C ILE A 24 17.21 15.78 -17.17
N ASP A 25 16.76 16.01 -18.41
CA ASP A 25 15.48 16.66 -18.67
C ASP A 25 14.27 15.70 -18.69
N ASP A 26 14.46 14.38 -18.88
CA ASP A 26 13.32 13.43 -19.05
C ASP A 26 12.55 13.17 -17.73
N TYR A 27 13.22 13.36 -16.59
CA TYR A 27 12.70 13.08 -15.25
C TYR A 27 11.81 14.21 -14.68
N ASN A 28 11.99 15.45 -15.15
CA ASN A 28 11.14 16.59 -14.79
C ASN A 28 9.94 16.77 -15.72
N THR A 29 9.70 15.84 -16.65
CA THR A 29 8.58 15.92 -17.59
C THR A 29 7.25 15.92 -16.82
N GLU A 30 6.40 16.92 -17.09
CA GLU A 30 5.08 17.06 -16.49
C GLU A 30 4.06 16.13 -17.17
N ILE A 31 3.37 15.33 -16.38
CA ILE A 31 2.31 14.41 -16.81
C ILE A 31 0.97 15.00 -16.39
N LYS A 32 0.12 15.31 -17.38
CA LYS A 32 -1.25 15.76 -17.14
C LYS A 32 -2.19 14.56 -17.06
N MET A 33 -3.00 14.51 -16.01
CA MET A 33 -3.94 13.43 -15.75
C MET A 33 -5.35 13.96 -15.52
N ASN A 34 -6.35 13.28 -16.08
CA ASN A 34 -7.75 13.50 -15.79
C ASN A 34 -8.27 12.38 -14.87
N LEU A 35 -8.54 12.74 -13.62
CA LEU A 35 -9.06 11.87 -12.57
C LEU A 35 -10.57 12.12 -12.40
N ARG A 36 -11.38 11.32 -13.11
CA ARG A 36 -12.86 11.39 -13.09
C ARG A 36 -13.42 12.80 -13.32
N GLY A 37 -12.81 13.56 -14.23
CA GLY A 37 -13.23 14.92 -14.61
C GLY A 37 -12.39 16.04 -14.01
N GLN A 38 -11.50 15.73 -13.05
CA GLN A 38 -10.61 16.72 -12.44
C GLN A 38 -9.20 16.58 -13.00
N LEU A 39 -8.63 17.70 -13.44
CA LEU A 39 -7.27 17.74 -13.99
C LEU A 39 -6.23 17.88 -12.87
N PHE A 40 -5.19 17.07 -12.98
CA PHE A 40 -4.01 17.11 -12.12
C PHE A 40 -2.76 17.10 -13.00
N SER A 41 -1.69 17.68 -12.47
CA SER A 41 -0.35 17.58 -13.03
C SER A 41 0.58 16.97 -12.00
N ILE A 42 1.47 16.08 -12.43
CA ILE A 42 2.51 15.48 -11.59
C ILE A 42 3.78 15.31 -12.43
N THR A 43 4.96 15.48 -11.84
CA THR A 43 6.21 15.15 -12.54
C THR A 43 6.36 13.63 -12.69
N ARG A 44 7.13 13.20 -13.67
CA ARG A 44 7.46 11.78 -13.84
C ARG A 44 8.14 11.22 -12.59
N ASP A 45 9.05 11.97 -11.98
CA ASP A 45 9.75 11.58 -10.75
C ASP A 45 8.82 11.39 -9.56
N ASP A 46 7.93 12.36 -9.33
CA ASP A 46 6.97 12.29 -8.21
C ASP A 46 6.01 11.11 -8.41
N LEU A 47 5.59 10.86 -9.65
CA LEU A 47 4.76 9.71 -9.99
C LEU A 47 5.51 8.40 -9.69
N MET A 48 6.76 8.28 -10.11
CA MET A 48 7.58 7.08 -9.89
C MET A 48 8.00 6.91 -8.42
N ALA A 49 7.95 7.95 -7.61
CA ALA A 49 8.14 7.89 -6.16
C ALA A 49 6.93 7.32 -5.40
N LEU A 50 5.75 7.24 -6.05
CA LEU A 50 4.58 6.66 -5.42
C LEU A 50 4.75 5.14 -5.20
N PRO A 51 4.19 4.60 -4.11
CA PRO A 51 4.18 3.16 -3.83
C PRO A 51 3.58 2.35 -4.98
N GLU A 52 4.08 1.12 -5.18
CA GLU A 52 3.64 0.24 -6.27
C GLU A 52 2.13 -0.03 -6.17
N SER A 53 1.61 -0.21 -4.96
CA SER A 53 0.17 -0.43 -4.75
C SER A 53 -0.71 0.73 -5.19
N ILE A 54 -0.20 1.97 -5.15
CA ILE A 54 -0.90 3.17 -5.64
C ILE A 54 -0.77 3.27 -7.16
N LEU A 55 0.43 3.04 -7.69
CA LEU A 55 0.66 3.01 -9.14
C LEU A 55 -0.22 1.97 -9.85
N LEU A 56 -0.42 0.79 -9.24
CA LEU A 56 -1.34 -0.22 -9.76
C LEU A 56 -2.82 0.19 -9.69
N CYS A 57 -3.19 1.16 -8.85
CA CYS A 57 -4.53 1.72 -8.85
C CYS A 57 -4.73 2.78 -9.94
N LEU A 58 -3.69 3.59 -10.19
CA LEU A 58 -3.69 4.61 -11.24
C LEU A 58 -3.57 3.98 -12.63
N PHE A 59 -2.68 2.99 -12.79
CA PHE A 59 -2.39 2.31 -14.05
C PHE A 59 -2.38 0.80 -13.87
N PRO A 60 -3.57 0.15 -13.82
CA PRO A 60 -3.70 -1.28 -13.53
C PRO A 60 -2.89 -2.21 -14.43
N ASN A 61 -2.66 -1.80 -15.68
CA ASN A 61 -1.89 -2.54 -16.68
C ASN A 61 -0.53 -1.89 -16.99
N GLY A 62 -0.14 -0.84 -16.25
CA GLY A 62 1.08 -0.07 -16.52
C GLY A 62 1.06 0.68 -17.86
N VAL A 63 -0.13 1.03 -18.37
CA VAL A 63 -0.31 1.76 -19.64
C VAL A 63 -1.07 3.05 -19.42
N PHE A 64 -0.72 4.08 -20.17
CA PHE A 64 -1.47 5.34 -20.25
C PHE A 64 -2.56 5.23 -21.32
N VAL A 65 -3.72 5.82 -21.04
CA VAL A 65 -4.86 5.81 -21.94
C VAL A 65 -5.41 7.22 -22.14
N ASP A 66 -5.91 7.50 -23.35
CA ASP A 66 -6.59 8.75 -23.69
C ASP A 66 -8.08 8.75 -23.26
N MET A 67 -8.80 9.83 -23.57
CA MET A 67 -10.24 9.97 -23.28
C MET A 67 -11.11 8.87 -23.91
N ASN A 68 -10.68 8.33 -25.05
CA ASN A 68 -11.38 7.30 -25.80
C ASN A 68 -10.98 5.88 -25.35
N GLY A 69 -10.02 5.77 -24.42
CA GLY A 69 -9.46 4.50 -23.95
C GLY A 69 -8.39 3.91 -24.86
N ASN A 70 -7.85 4.67 -25.82
CA ASN A 70 -6.72 4.22 -26.64
C ASN A 70 -5.43 4.31 -25.84
N ILE A 71 -4.54 3.34 -26.03
CA ILE A 71 -3.24 3.33 -25.38
C ILE A 71 -2.36 4.44 -25.98
N ILE A 72 -1.79 5.27 -25.11
CA ILE A 72 -0.80 6.28 -25.47
C ILE A 72 0.58 5.59 -25.44
N THR A 73 1.22 5.47 -26.61
CA THR A 73 2.52 4.79 -26.72
C THR A 73 3.70 5.72 -26.46
N ASN A 74 3.58 6.99 -26.87
CA ASN A 74 4.57 8.04 -26.64
C ASN A 74 3.86 9.21 -25.98
N LEU A 75 4.07 9.39 -24.69
CA LEU A 75 3.47 10.50 -23.94
C LEU A 75 4.18 11.81 -24.29
N THR A 76 3.41 12.83 -24.64
CA THR A 76 3.85 14.21 -24.84
C THR A 76 3.25 15.13 -23.77
N GLU A 77 3.81 16.33 -23.58
CA GLU A 77 3.31 17.30 -22.58
C GLU A 77 1.89 17.83 -22.88
N ASP A 78 1.42 17.67 -24.12
CA ASP A 78 0.07 18.05 -24.53
C ASP A 78 -0.97 16.96 -24.28
N ASP A 79 -0.52 15.72 -24.05
CA ASP A 79 -1.43 14.59 -23.80
C ASP A 79 -2.05 14.66 -22.40
N ILE A 80 -3.29 14.19 -22.30
CA ILE A 80 -4.00 14.06 -21.03
C ILE A 80 -4.29 12.58 -20.80
N VAL A 81 -3.69 12.02 -19.76
CA VAL A 81 -3.90 10.62 -19.36
C VAL A 81 -5.19 10.50 -18.56
N PHE A 82 -6.14 9.69 -19.03
CA PHE A 82 -7.40 9.46 -18.34
C PHE A 82 -7.28 8.32 -17.35
N VAL A 83 -7.56 8.61 -16.09
CA VAL A 83 -7.39 7.66 -14.99
C VAL A 83 -8.71 7.55 -14.22
N ASN A 84 -9.24 6.32 -14.13
CA ASN A 84 -10.44 6.04 -13.35
C ASN A 84 -10.11 5.88 -11.85
N PHE A 85 -9.63 6.95 -11.23
CA PHE A 85 -9.25 6.97 -9.83
C PHE A 85 -9.87 8.18 -9.12
N SER A 86 -10.09 8.05 -7.82
CA SER A 86 -10.77 9.07 -7.02
C SER A 86 -9.90 10.34 -6.93
N PRO A 87 -10.40 11.52 -7.36
CA PRO A 87 -9.63 12.76 -7.28
C PRO A 87 -9.34 13.16 -5.83
N ASP A 88 -10.31 12.99 -4.92
CA ASP A 88 -10.13 13.25 -3.49
C ASP A 88 -9.04 12.34 -2.89
N CYS A 89 -9.00 11.07 -3.31
CA CYS A 89 -7.96 10.15 -2.87
C CYS A 89 -6.58 10.55 -3.39
N PHE A 90 -6.50 10.96 -4.65
CA PHE A 90 -5.24 11.38 -5.25
C PHE A 90 -4.71 12.65 -4.58
N GLN A 91 -5.58 13.62 -4.35
CA GLN A 91 -5.24 14.83 -3.59
C GLN A 91 -4.73 14.49 -2.18
N TYR A 92 -5.38 13.56 -1.48
CA TYR A 92 -4.90 13.07 -0.18
C TYR A 92 -3.49 12.45 -0.27
N ILE A 93 -3.22 11.66 -1.32
CA ILE A 93 -1.89 11.10 -1.57
C ILE A 93 -0.85 12.20 -1.76
N CYS A 94 -1.09 13.15 -2.68
CA CYS A 94 -0.18 14.26 -2.95
C CYS A 94 0.13 15.04 -1.66
N GLN A 95 -0.88 15.43 -0.89
CA GLN A 95 -0.68 16.19 0.35
C GLN A 95 0.25 15.50 1.35
N VAL A 96 0.12 14.18 1.53
CA VAL A 96 0.96 13.43 2.46
C VAL A 96 2.39 13.28 1.93
N PHE A 97 2.55 13.03 0.63
CA PHE A 97 3.87 12.89 0.00
C PHE A 97 4.61 14.23 -0.10
N ASP A 98 3.93 15.31 -0.48
CA ASP A 98 4.50 16.66 -0.55
C ASP A 98 5.04 17.09 0.81
N THR A 99 4.28 16.83 1.89
CA THR A 99 4.73 17.09 3.26
C THR A 99 6.01 16.30 3.57
N ALA A 100 6.07 15.03 3.17
CA ALA A 100 7.23 14.18 3.42
C ALA A 100 8.47 14.60 2.61
N VAL A 101 8.29 15.06 1.38
CA VAL A 101 9.35 15.63 0.54
C VAL A 101 9.86 16.94 1.12
N HIS A 102 8.96 17.80 1.60
CA HIS A 102 9.34 19.05 2.26
C HIS A 102 10.18 18.81 3.51
N ASP A 103 9.78 17.86 4.36
CA ASP A 103 10.56 17.46 5.55
C ASP A 103 11.98 16.99 5.18
N LEU A 104 12.12 16.24 4.08
CA LEU A 104 13.41 15.76 3.59
C LEU A 104 14.31 16.94 3.18
N GLN A 105 13.77 17.88 2.40
CA GLN A 105 14.50 19.06 1.94
C GLN A 105 15.00 19.92 3.12
N LEU A 106 14.19 20.08 4.17
CA LEU A 106 14.58 20.79 5.38
C LEU A 106 15.75 20.09 6.11
N SER A 107 15.72 18.75 6.18
CA SER A 107 16.81 17.96 6.78
C SER A 107 18.11 18.08 5.98
N GLU A 108 18.03 18.03 4.65
CA GLU A 108 19.18 18.18 3.75
C GLU A 108 19.82 19.57 3.86
N GLN A 109 19.00 20.63 3.92
CA GLN A 109 19.49 22.01 4.13
C GLN A 109 20.17 22.21 5.49
N ALA A 110 19.72 21.49 6.52
CA ALA A 110 20.35 21.50 7.83
C ALA A 110 21.70 20.74 7.88
N GLY A 111 22.14 20.14 6.76
CA GLY A 111 23.39 19.40 6.66
C GLY A 111 23.41 18.10 7.45
N GLN A 112 22.25 17.58 7.85
CA GLN A 112 22.16 16.40 8.72
C GLN A 112 22.36 15.09 7.95
N HIS A 113 22.09 15.05 6.63
CA HIS A 113 22.05 13.80 5.87
C HIS A 113 22.54 13.91 4.43
N GLN A 114 23.85 13.72 4.21
CA GLN A 114 24.46 13.44 2.89
C GLN A 114 24.95 11.97 2.76
N GLN A 115 24.45 11.08 3.62
CA GLN A 115 24.84 9.67 3.61
C GLN A 115 24.16 8.94 2.44
N ILE A 116 24.97 8.30 1.60
CA ILE A 116 24.49 7.34 0.60
C ILE A 116 24.18 6.04 1.35
N TYR A 117 22.91 5.69 1.45
CA TYR A 117 22.48 4.43 2.07
C TYR A 117 22.57 3.28 1.08
N ASP A 118 23.06 2.12 1.53
CA ASP A 118 22.73 0.86 0.87
C ASP A 118 21.23 0.59 1.11
N ILE A 119 20.52 0.07 0.11
CA ILE A 119 19.11 -0.37 0.21
C ILE A 119 18.92 -1.40 1.35
N ASN A 120 19.98 -2.04 1.82
CA ASN A 120 19.91 -2.96 2.96
C ASN A 120 20.20 -2.32 4.32
N ASP A 121 20.49 -1.01 4.39
CA ASP A 121 20.81 -0.33 5.64
C ASP A 121 19.53 -0.02 6.45
N PRO A 122 19.33 -0.63 7.63
CA PRO A 122 18.15 -0.36 8.44
C PRO A 122 18.09 1.06 9.00
N ASN A 123 19.20 1.81 9.00
CA ASN A 123 19.21 3.20 9.45
C ASN A 123 18.46 4.13 8.50
N ILE A 124 18.21 3.69 7.27
CA ILE A 124 17.51 4.47 6.24
C ILE A 124 16.12 4.94 6.68
N LEU A 125 15.43 4.12 7.49
CA LEU A 125 14.10 4.45 8.02
C LEU A 125 14.15 5.48 9.14
N ASN A 126 15.30 5.64 9.79
CA ASN A 126 15.47 6.65 10.84
C ASN A 126 15.78 8.02 10.24
N ASP A 127 16.46 8.01 9.10
CA ASP A 127 17.04 9.21 8.49
C ASP A 127 16.15 9.79 7.39
N LYS A 128 15.43 8.93 6.65
CA LYS A 128 14.54 9.39 5.58
C LYS A 128 13.07 9.32 5.99
N PRO A 129 12.30 10.39 5.70
CA PRO A 129 10.84 10.39 5.67
C PRO A 129 10.24 9.11 5.10
N SER A 130 9.59 8.32 5.95
CA SER A 130 8.94 7.06 5.57
C SER A 130 7.43 7.13 5.75
N ILE A 131 6.68 6.61 4.77
CA ILE A 131 5.22 6.57 4.77
C ILE A 131 4.78 5.10 4.71
N ILE A 132 3.94 4.72 5.66
CA ILE A 132 3.24 3.44 5.66
C ILE A 132 1.93 3.62 4.91
N VAL A 133 1.72 2.76 3.94
CA VAL A 133 0.57 2.75 3.03
C VAL A 133 -0.28 1.55 3.38
N LEU A 134 -1.46 1.79 3.95
CA LEU A 134 -2.46 0.76 4.19
C LEU A 134 -3.64 0.97 3.24
N ARG A 135 -3.85 0.01 2.35
CA ARG A 135 -4.93 0.00 1.35
C ARG A 135 -5.90 -1.13 1.65
N GLU A 136 -7.19 -0.85 1.58
CA GLU A 136 -8.26 -1.85 1.65
C GLU A 136 -9.08 -1.86 0.36
N ASP A 137 -9.22 -3.06 -0.24
CA ASP A 137 -10.33 -3.37 -1.13
C ASP A 137 -11.37 -4.20 -0.38
N LEU A 138 -12.59 -3.69 -0.27
CA LEU A 138 -13.72 -4.37 0.34
C LEU A 138 -14.73 -4.72 -0.74
N ASP A 139 -14.71 -5.97 -1.23
CA ASP A 139 -15.75 -6.49 -2.10
C ASP A 139 -16.96 -6.92 -1.24
N TYR A 140 -18.16 -6.45 -1.57
CA TYR A 140 -19.36 -6.84 -0.85
C TYR A 140 -20.42 -7.48 -1.76
N TYR A 141 -21.12 -8.47 -1.21
CA TYR A 141 -22.10 -9.28 -1.91
C TYR A 141 -23.40 -9.28 -1.13
N CYS A 142 -24.39 -8.54 -1.62
CA CYS A 142 -25.71 -8.44 -0.99
C CYS A 142 -26.57 -9.66 -1.31
N ILE A 143 -27.12 -10.30 -0.27
CA ILE A 143 -28.16 -11.32 -0.42
C ILE A 143 -29.51 -10.60 -0.57
N PRO A 144 -30.35 -10.96 -1.55
CA PRO A 144 -31.68 -10.39 -1.70
C PRO A 144 -32.51 -10.54 -0.41
N PRO A 145 -33.11 -9.45 0.13
CA PRO A 145 -33.92 -9.53 1.35
C PRO A 145 -35.23 -10.31 1.15
N VAL A 146 -35.73 -10.36 -0.09
CA VAL A 146 -36.90 -11.15 -0.48
C VAL A 146 -36.66 -11.84 -1.82
N ALA A 147 -37.35 -12.96 -2.06
CA ALA A 147 -37.29 -13.67 -3.32
C ALA A 147 -37.97 -12.88 -4.45
N GLY A 148 -37.50 -13.07 -5.68
CA GLY A 148 -38.13 -12.50 -6.88
C GLY A 148 -37.85 -11.02 -7.13
N LEU A 149 -36.82 -10.43 -6.50
CA LEU A 149 -36.36 -9.09 -6.86
C LEU A 149 -35.70 -9.08 -8.24
N ASP A 150 -35.99 -8.05 -9.02
CA ASP A 150 -35.38 -7.83 -10.32
C ASP A 150 -33.94 -7.26 -10.19
N ALA A 151 -33.24 -7.22 -11.33
CA ALA A 151 -31.86 -6.76 -11.38
C ALA A 151 -31.72 -5.27 -10.99
N ASP A 152 -32.69 -4.44 -11.35
CA ASP A 152 -32.68 -3.00 -11.06
C ASP A 152 -32.91 -2.70 -9.58
N ALA A 153 -33.83 -3.42 -8.92
CA ALA A 153 -33.99 -3.36 -7.47
C ALA A 153 -32.72 -3.79 -6.75
N MET A 154 -32.11 -4.91 -7.19
CA MET A 154 -30.85 -5.36 -6.61
C MET A 154 -29.70 -4.37 -6.83
N LYS A 155 -29.66 -3.67 -7.97
CA LYS A 155 -28.69 -2.61 -8.22
C LYS A 155 -28.86 -1.45 -7.22
N LYS A 156 -30.09 -1.00 -7.00
CA LYS A 156 -30.39 0.06 -6.00
C LYS A 156 -30.02 -0.37 -4.58
N ILE A 157 -30.34 -1.62 -4.20
CA ILE A 157 -29.96 -2.19 -2.89
C ILE A 157 -28.44 -2.21 -2.74
N LYS A 158 -27.71 -2.69 -3.76
CA LYS A 158 -26.25 -2.75 -3.72
C LYS A 158 -25.61 -1.37 -3.58
N LEU A 159 -26.13 -0.35 -4.27
CA LEU A 159 -25.65 1.02 -4.14
C LEU A 159 -25.88 1.54 -2.72
N PHE A 160 -27.09 1.39 -2.19
CA PHE A 160 -27.43 1.85 -0.84
C PHE A 160 -26.61 1.14 0.24
N VAL A 161 -26.43 -0.19 0.13
CA VAL A 161 -25.55 -0.95 1.03
C VAL A 161 -24.11 -0.45 0.94
N GLY A 162 -23.62 -0.14 -0.26
CA GLY A 162 -22.30 0.46 -0.46
C GLY A 162 -22.15 1.79 0.29
N GLU A 163 -23.15 2.67 0.18
CA GLU A 163 -23.20 3.94 0.90
C GLU A 163 -23.15 3.74 2.43
N GLU A 164 -23.88 2.76 2.97
CA GLU A 164 -23.81 2.44 4.40
C GLU A 164 -22.43 1.90 4.82
N LEU A 165 -21.81 1.04 4.01
CA LEU A 165 -20.48 0.47 4.30
C LEU A 165 -19.35 1.51 4.25
N VAL A 166 -19.51 2.58 3.48
CA VAL A 166 -18.57 3.71 3.43
C VAL A 166 -18.57 4.50 4.73
N LYS A 167 -19.72 4.57 5.45
CA LYS A 167 -19.83 5.32 6.71
C LYS A 167 -18.97 4.78 7.85
N ASN A 168 -18.57 3.50 7.80
CA ASN A 168 -17.60 2.99 8.74
C ASN A 168 -16.19 3.49 8.36
N THR A 169 -15.74 4.54 9.04
CA THR A 169 -14.44 5.18 8.78
C THR A 169 -13.29 4.57 9.58
N LYS A 170 -13.55 3.70 10.56
CA LYS A 170 -12.50 3.18 11.46
C LYS A 170 -11.67 2.09 10.77
N ILE A 171 -10.35 2.19 10.91
CA ILE A 171 -9.41 1.26 10.28
C ILE A 171 -9.55 -0.15 10.87
N PHE A 172 -9.55 -0.26 12.20
CA PHE A 172 -9.43 -1.53 12.89
C PHE A 172 -10.76 -2.31 13.04
N ASP A 173 -11.91 -1.68 12.79
CA ASP A 173 -13.21 -2.35 12.73
C ASP A 173 -13.19 -3.52 11.74
N GLY A 174 -12.46 -3.40 10.63
CA GLY A 174 -12.30 -4.46 9.62
C GLY A 174 -11.59 -5.72 10.15
N LEU A 175 -10.78 -5.59 11.21
CA LEU A 175 -10.16 -6.72 11.93
C LEU A 175 -11.06 -7.31 13.02
N GLY A 176 -12.24 -6.72 13.24
CA GLY A 176 -13.15 -7.07 14.34
C GLY A 176 -12.74 -6.44 15.68
N TYR A 177 -11.98 -5.34 15.66
CA TYR A 177 -11.61 -4.62 16.87
C TYR A 177 -12.84 -3.97 17.50
N GLU A 178 -13.03 -4.20 18.78
CA GLU A 178 -14.03 -3.54 19.61
C GLU A 178 -13.39 -3.28 20.99
N PRO A 179 -13.66 -2.13 21.63
CA PRO A 179 -13.13 -1.84 22.96
C PRO A 179 -13.48 -2.97 23.95
N GLY A 180 -12.46 -3.55 24.59
CA GLY A 180 -12.62 -4.63 25.57
C GLY A 180 -12.74 -6.05 24.99
N LYS A 181 -12.76 -6.21 23.66
CA LYS A 181 -12.75 -7.51 22.99
C LYS A 181 -11.35 -7.88 22.56
N GLN A 182 -10.91 -9.09 22.93
CA GLN A 182 -9.61 -9.59 22.50
C GLN A 182 -9.67 -10.11 21.07
N LEU A 183 -8.78 -9.60 20.22
CA LEU A 183 -8.59 -10.11 18.86
C LEU A 183 -7.89 -11.47 18.88
N LYS A 184 -7.98 -12.24 17.79
CA LYS A 184 -7.16 -13.46 17.69
C LYS A 184 -5.68 -13.07 17.59
N PRO A 185 -4.74 -13.97 17.93
CA PRO A 185 -3.33 -13.61 18.08
C PRO A 185 -2.71 -12.92 16.86
N ALA A 186 -3.08 -13.33 15.64
CA ALA A 186 -2.58 -12.74 14.41
C ALA A 186 -3.14 -11.32 14.16
N GLU A 187 -4.44 -11.12 14.37
CA GLU A 187 -5.10 -9.82 14.29
C GLU A 187 -4.57 -8.85 15.35
N GLN A 188 -4.40 -9.32 16.59
CA GLN A 188 -3.82 -8.52 17.67
C GLN A 188 -2.39 -8.09 17.32
N HIS A 189 -1.56 -9.02 16.85
CA HIS A 189 -0.20 -8.69 16.44
C HIS A 189 -0.13 -7.67 15.31
N LEU A 190 -1.04 -7.77 14.32
CA LEU A 190 -1.15 -6.81 13.24
C LEU A 190 -1.56 -5.42 13.75
N LEU A 191 -2.55 -5.36 14.65
CA LEU A 191 -2.97 -4.11 15.30
C LEU A 191 -1.80 -3.49 16.07
N ASP A 192 -1.12 -4.26 16.92
CA ASP A 192 0.00 -3.78 17.73
C ASP A 192 1.14 -3.26 16.85
N MET A 193 1.44 -3.98 15.74
CA MET A 193 2.46 -3.59 14.79
C MET A 193 2.10 -2.28 14.08
N LEU A 194 0.86 -2.12 13.59
CA LEU A 194 0.42 -0.89 12.95
C LEU A 194 0.42 0.28 13.93
N CYS A 195 -0.07 0.08 15.16
CA CYS A 195 -0.08 1.12 16.20
C CYS A 195 1.35 1.55 16.58
N SER A 196 2.27 0.60 16.75
CA SER A 196 3.68 0.89 17.04
C SER A 196 4.38 1.65 15.90
N SER A 197 3.79 1.63 14.70
CA SER A 197 4.36 2.27 13.51
C SER A 197 3.72 3.63 13.20
N GLY A 198 2.75 4.08 14.00
CA GLY A 198 2.15 5.42 13.91
C GLY A 198 0.62 5.44 13.77
N PHE A 199 -0.04 4.29 13.53
CA PHE A 199 -1.50 4.25 13.49
C PHE A 199 -2.10 4.46 14.88
N LYS A 200 -3.27 5.09 14.95
CA LYS A 200 -4.04 5.21 16.19
C LYS A 200 -5.10 4.14 16.26
N ILE A 201 -5.37 3.61 17.45
CA ILE A 201 -6.36 2.54 17.66
C ILE A 201 -7.80 2.98 17.30
N ASP A 202 -8.09 4.27 17.41
CA ASP A 202 -9.33 4.92 16.98
C ASP A 202 -9.18 5.61 15.61
N GLY A 203 -8.08 5.33 14.90
CA GLY A 203 -7.72 5.93 13.63
C GLY A 203 -8.72 5.65 12.52
N GLU A 204 -8.86 6.63 11.65
CA GLU A 204 -9.78 6.60 10.51
C GLU A 204 -9.03 6.49 9.20
N TRP A 205 -9.69 5.91 8.20
CA TRP A 205 -9.20 5.91 6.83
C TRP A 205 -9.04 7.36 6.35
N GLY A 206 -7.89 7.68 5.76
CA GLY A 206 -7.66 9.01 5.18
C GLY A 206 -8.50 9.24 3.92
N HIS A 207 -8.79 8.18 3.18
CA HIS A 207 -9.78 8.16 2.12
C HIS A 207 -10.59 6.87 2.17
N ARG A 208 -11.91 6.96 1.99
CA ARG A 208 -12.81 5.82 1.85
C ARG A 208 -13.98 6.18 0.93
N SER A 209 -14.17 5.42 -0.15
CA SER A 209 -15.24 5.70 -1.10
C SER A 209 -15.73 4.43 -1.81
N LEU A 210 -16.94 4.50 -2.36
CA LEU A 210 -17.49 3.46 -3.21
C LEU A 210 -16.92 3.59 -4.62
N GLU A 211 -16.43 2.48 -5.19
CA GLU A 211 -15.93 2.48 -6.55
C GLU A 211 -17.07 2.52 -7.58
N PRO A 212 -17.05 3.47 -8.54
CA PRO A 212 -18.11 3.63 -9.52
C PRO A 212 -18.38 2.35 -10.32
N GLY A 213 -19.65 1.93 -10.37
CA GLY A 213 -20.08 0.75 -11.13
C GLY A 213 -19.68 -0.59 -10.53
N LYS A 214 -19.09 -0.62 -9.33
CA LYS A 214 -18.65 -1.84 -8.65
C LYS A 214 -19.28 -1.95 -7.27
N THR A 215 -19.35 -3.18 -6.74
CA THR A 215 -19.67 -3.43 -5.32
C THR A 215 -18.37 -3.55 -4.53
N VAL A 216 -17.56 -2.49 -4.61
CA VAL A 216 -16.25 -2.40 -3.96
C VAL A 216 -16.15 -1.09 -3.22
N VAL A 217 -15.80 -1.14 -1.94
CA VAL A 217 -15.38 0.04 -1.18
C VAL A 217 -13.86 0.07 -1.15
N PHE A 218 -13.28 1.15 -1.65
CA PHE A 218 -11.84 1.40 -1.63
C PHE A 218 -11.50 2.27 -0.43
N SER A 219 -10.45 1.91 0.32
CA SER A 219 -9.93 2.74 1.40
C SER A 219 -8.42 2.84 1.37
N LEU A 220 -7.91 4.00 1.79
CA LEU A 220 -6.49 4.29 1.87
C LEU A 220 -6.18 5.06 3.17
N ALA A 221 -5.15 4.63 3.88
CA ALA A 221 -4.57 5.34 5.00
C ALA A 221 -3.06 5.45 4.78
N LEU A 222 -2.55 6.67 4.87
CA LEU A 222 -1.14 7.00 4.77
C LEU A 222 -0.68 7.56 6.11
N VAL A 223 0.32 6.93 6.72
CA VAL A 223 0.81 7.30 8.05
C VAL A 223 2.32 7.46 8.02
N ARG A 224 2.82 8.56 8.60
CA ARG A 224 4.26 8.79 8.78
C ARG A 224 4.80 7.79 9.79
N LEU A 225 5.88 7.10 9.45
CA LEU A 225 6.54 6.21 10.39
C LEU A 225 7.05 7.03 11.59
N ALA A 226 6.64 6.65 12.80
CA ALA A 226 7.15 7.26 14.00
C ALA A 226 8.59 6.80 14.24
N THR A 227 9.56 7.65 13.94
CA THR A 227 10.95 7.48 14.38
C THR A 227 11.06 8.02 15.80
N GLU A 228 11.68 7.29 16.73
CA GLU A 228 11.77 7.63 18.18
C GLU A 228 12.60 8.91 18.49
N SER A 229 12.73 9.86 17.56
CA SER A 229 13.35 11.18 17.77
C SER A 229 12.37 12.27 18.22
N SER A 230 11.06 11.99 18.30
CA SER A 230 10.09 12.86 18.99
C SER A 230 9.86 12.37 20.41
N GLU A 231 10.23 13.21 21.36
CA GLU A 231 10.20 13.03 22.82
C GLU A 231 8.93 12.35 23.34
N ALA A 232 9.09 11.20 24.03
CA ALA A 232 8.10 10.71 24.99
C ALA A 232 8.80 10.08 26.21
N PRO A 233 8.30 10.35 27.44
CA PRO A 233 8.96 9.93 28.67
C PRO A 233 8.84 8.42 28.90
N SER A 234 9.95 7.80 29.28
CA SER A 234 10.08 6.38 29.57
C SER A 234 9.14 5.94 30.70
N VAL A 235 8.20 5.04 30.42
CA VAL A 235 7.45 4.30 31.44
C VAL A 235 8.09 2.93 31.61
N GLU A 236 8.50 2.63 32.83
CA GLU A 236 9.19 1.41 33.22
C GLU A 236 8.31 0.15 33.16
N GLY A 237 8.92 -0.97 32.76
CA GLY A 237 8.62 -2.29 33.31
C GLY A 237 7.71 -3.20 32.46
N SER A 238 8.31 -4.11 31.71
CA SER A 238 7.68 -5.40 31.36
C SER A 238 8.58 -6.55 31.81
N PRO A 239 8.04 -7.59 32.49
CA PRO A 239 8.85 -8.66 33.05
C PRO A 239 9.33 -9.64 31.98
N SER A 240 10.62 -9.97 32.01
CA SER A 240 11.28 -10.88 31.08
C SER A 240 10.91 -12.34 31.39
N LEU A 241 10.29 -13.04 30.43
CA LEU A 241 10.11 -14.49 30.48
C LEU A 241 11.38 -15.20 29.99
N LYS A 242 11.94 -16.10 30.81
CA LYS A 242 13.11 -16.90 30.44
C LYS A 242 12.68 -18.13 29.63
N PRO A 243 13.25 -18.40 28.45
CA PRO A 243 12.96 -19.64 27.72
C PRO A 243 13.68 -20.84 28.36
N ILE A 244 12.98 -21.96 28.40
CA ILE A 244 13.45 -23.26 28.91
C ILE A 244 14.17 -23.99 27.76
N SER A 245 15.34 -24.56 28.02
CA SER A 245 16.12 -25.32 27.04
C SER A 245 15.61 -26.76 26.91
N SER A 246 15.25 -27.19 25.70
CA SER A 246 15.09 -28.60 25.35
C SER A 246 16.29 -29.12 24.57
N VAL A 247 16.78 -30.30 24.99
CA VAL A 247 17.87 -31.06 24.38
C VAL A 247 17.30 -32.01 23.32
N SER A 248 17.82 -31.96 22.09
CA SER A 248 17.60 -33.03 21.09
C SER A 248 18.73 -33.09 20.05
N SER A 249 19.57 -34.11 20.23
CA SER A 249 20.22 -35.01 19.25
C SER A 249 20.72 -34.50 17.89
N LEU A 250 22.01 -34.80 17.69
CA LEU A 250 22.77 -34.80 16.44
C LEU A 250 22.22 -35.79 15.40
N SER A 251 22.10 -35.36 14.13
CA SER A 251 22.24 -36.26 12.97
C SER A 251 22.75 -35.50 11.73
N SER A 252 23.65 -36.16 11.02
CA SER A 252 24.47 -35.75 9.88
C SER A 252 23.74 -35.51 8.53
N GLN A 253 24.12 -34.41 7.85
CA GLN A 253 24.31 -34.13 6.40
C GLN A 253 23.41 -34.84 5.34
N PRO A 254 22.95 -34.14 4.27
CA PRO A 254 23.87 -33.73 3.19
C PRO A 254 23.62 -32.33 2.57
N GLU A 255 24.68 -31.77 1.99
CA GLU A 255 24.67 -30.52 1.22
C GLU A 255 23.70 -30.56 0.04
N LYS A 256 22.73 -29.63 0.06
CA LYS A 256 21.99 -29.20 -1.13
C LYS A 256 22.29 -27.73 -1.37
N ARG A 257 22.63 -27.39 -2.62
CA ARG A 257 22.77 -26.02 -3.11
C ARG A 257 21.55 -25.20 -2.70
N LYS A 258 21.75 -24.35 -1.70
CA LYS A 258 20.76 -23.46 -1.11
C LYS A 258 20.71 -22.15 -1.91
N SER A 259 19.52 -21.72 -2.30
CA SER A 259 19.33 -20.42 -2.96
C SER A 259 19.69 -19.28 -2.00
N ARG A 260 20.14 -18.14 -2.56
CA ARG A 260 20.57 -16.92 -1.83
C ARG A 260 19.53 -16.42 -0.79
N LEU A 261 18.27 -16.83 -0.94
CA LEU A 261 17.15 -16.52 -0.04
C LEU A 261 17.25 -17.23 1.33
N SER A 262 17.82 -18.43 1.38
CA SER A 262 17.97 -19.20 2.63
C SER A 262 19.16 -18.77 3.48
N THR A 263 20.15 -18.10 2.88
CA THR A 263 21.26 -17.46 3.60
C THR A 263 20.77 -16.27 4.42
N LEU A 264 19.77 -15.53 3.92
CA LEU A 264 19.15 -14.41 4.64
C LEU A 264 18.47 -14.89 5.93
N ALA A 265 17.64 -15.94 5.87
CA ALA A 265 16.97 -16.48 7.06
C ALA A 265 17.95 -17.01 8.12
N HIS A 266 19.05 -17.64 7.70
CA HIS A 266 20.05 -18.17 8.63
C HIS A 266 21.04 -17.12 9.18
N ALA A 267 21.33 -16.04 8.45
CA ALA A 267 22.14 -14.93 8.95
C ALA A 267 21.42 -14.17 10.07
N VAL A 268 20.10 -14.00 9.94
CA VAL A 268 19.24 -13.36 10.95
C VAL A 268 19.15 -14.19 12.23
N SER A 269 19.16 -15.53 12.16
CA SER A 269 19.13 -16.37 13.36
C SER A 269 20.45 -16.42 14.15
N ARG A 270 21.60 -16.11 13.53
CA ARG A 270 22.91 -16.14 14.23
C ARG A 270 23.37 -14.78 14.74
N SER A 271 22.79 -13.67 14.27
CA SER A 271 23.12 -12.32 14.76
C SER A 271 22.50 -12.00 16.13
N GLY A 272 21.71 -12.91 16.71
CA GLY A 272 21.03 -12.73 18.00
C GLY A 272 21.88 -13.01 19.26
N SER A 273 23.18 -13.30 19.12
CA SER A 273 24.06 -13.58 20.28
C SER A 273 25.18 -12.55 20.37
N ARG A 274 24.82 -11.33 20.79
CA ARG A 274 25.67 -10.42 21.59
C ARG A 274 24.94 -9.10 21.85
N GLY A 275 24.29 -9.03 23.01
CA GLY A 275 24.07 -7.83 23.83
C GLY A 275 23.95 -6.46 23.17
N ARG A 276 23.11 -6.29 22.14
CA ARG A 276 22.71 -4.95 21.65
C ARG A 276 21.21 -4.81 21.91
N LYS A 277 20.87 -3.78 22.69
CA LYS A 277 19.50 -3.42 23.13
C LYS A 277 18.47 -3.61 22.01
N GLU A 278 17.31 -4.11 22.42
CA GLU A 278 16.05 -4.40 21.70
C GLU A 278 15.40 -3.20 20.98
N LYS A 279 16.19 -2.21 20.52
CA LYS A 279 15.70 -0.88 20.12
C LYS A 279 15.19 -0.77 18.67
N ASN A 280 15.54 -1.70 17.77
CA ASN A 280 15.20 -1.60 16.34
C ASN A 280 14.33 -2.76 15.82
N SER A 281 13.60 -3.48 16.69
CA SER A 281 12.86 -4.69 16.28
C SER A 281 11.73 -4.39 15.28
N THR A 282 10.98 -3.30 15.47
CA THR A 282 9.83 -2.94 14.61
C THR A 282 10.26 -2.38 13.26
N ALA A 283 11.19 -1.40 13.24
CA ALA A 283 11.74 -0.87 11.99
C ALA A 283 12.37 -1.97 11.12
N THR A 284 13.07 -2.93 11.74
CA THR A 284 13.63 -4.10 11.02
C THR A 284 12.56 -5.01 10.42
N LYS A 285 11.39 -5.15 11.07
CA LYS A 285 10.25 -5.89 10.51
C LYS A 285 9.56 -5.11 9.40
N LEU A 286 9.48 -3.79 9.48
CA LEU A 286 8.87 -2.95 8.45
C LEU A 286 9.71 -2.88 7.17
N LEU A 287 11.04 -2.97 7.27
CA LEU A 287 11.91 -3.15 6.11
C LEU A 287 11.54 -4.40 5.28
N LEU A 288 10.94 -5.43 5.88
CA LEU A 288 10.46 -6.59 5.11
C LEU A 288 9.29 -6.24 4.18
N PHE A 289 8.55 -5.17 4.49
CA PHE A 289 7.48 -4.64 3.66
C PHE A 289 7.96 -3.58 2.67
N TRP A 290 9.22 -3.16 2.76
CA TRP A 290 9.84 -2.36 1.72
C TRP A 290 10.05 -3.23 0.47
N ARG A 291 9.50 -2.79 -0.67
CA ARG A 291 9.53 -3.48 -1.99
C ARG A 291 8.72 -4.79 -2.09
N LYS A 292 8.18 -5.31 -1.00
CA LYS A 292 7.27 -6.48 -1.02
C LYS A 292 6.03 -6.18 -0.18
N PRO A 293 4.93 -5.75 -0.82
CA PRO A 293 3.72 -5.45 -0.09
C PRO A 293 3.20 -6.70 0.62
N ALA A 294 2.86 -6.56 1.90
CA ALA A 294 2.16 -7.61 2.64
C ALA A 294 0.68 -7.57 2.30
N ARG A 295 0.09 -8.75 2.09
CA ARG A 295 -1.32 -8.88 1.74
C ARG A 295 -2.02 -9.82 2.72
N LYS A 296 -3.18 -9.38 3.23
CA LYS A 296 -4.09 -10.22 4.02
C LYS A 296 -5.46 -10.21 3.35
N CYS A 297 -5.99 -11.39 3.05
CA CYS A 297 -7.32 -11.55 2.47
C CYS A 297 -8.17 -12.41 3.41
N TRP A 298 -9.40 -11.98 3.70
CA TRP A 298 -10.33 -12.75 4.52
C TRP A 298 -11.78 -12.43 4.17
N TRP A 299 -12.67 -13.30 4.63
CA TRP A 299 -14.11 -13.14 4.49
C TRP A 299 -14.73 -12.86 5.85
N SER A 300 -15.79 -12.06 5.84
CA SER A 300 -16.62 -11.76 7.00
C SER A 300 -18.08 -11.63 6.57
N ASP A 301 -18.98 -11.97 7.48
CA ASP A 301 -20.41 -11.77 7.30
C ASP A 301 -20.86 -10.52 8.04
N SER A 302 -21.76 -9.76 7.43
CA SER A 302 -22.39 -8.59 8.04
C SER A 302 -23.89 -8.62 7.79
N VAL A 303 -24.66 -8.09 8.74
CA VAL A 303 -26.09 -7.94 8.63
C VAL A 303 -26.39 -6.47 8.86
N LEU A 304 -27.04 -5.85 7.89
CA LEU A 304 -27.47 -4.45 7.97
C LEU A 304 -28.99 -4.38 8.00
N ASP A 305 -29.51 -3.74 9.04
CA ASP A 305 -30.91 -3.36 9.11
C ASP A 305 -31.06 -1.96 8.55
N ILE A 306 -31.64 -1.86 7.35
CA ILE A 306 -31.72 -0.60 6.60
C ILE A 306 -33.14 -0.30 6.16
N ASP A 307 -33.49 1.00 6.13
CA ASP A 307 -34.75 1.46 5.56
C ASP A 307 -34.61 1.69 4.06
N ILE A 308 -35.20 0.81 3.26
CA ILE A 308 -35.20 0.90 1.79
C ILE A 308 -36.52 1.44 1.22
N SER A 309 -37.38 2.01 2.08
CA SER A 309 -38.66 2.64 1.66
C SER A 309 -38.46 3.69 0.58
N SER A 310 -37.36 4.46 0.66
CA SER A 310 -37.01 5.53 -0.29
C SER A 310 -36.69 5.01 -1.70
N LEU A 311 -36.26 3.75 -1.83
CA LEU A 311 -35.85 3.16 -3.11
C LEU A 311 -37.05 2.75 -4.01
N ARG A 312 -38.27 2.80 -3.47
CA ARG A 312 -39.53 2.43 -4.14
C ARG A 312 -39.50 1.02 -4.73
N ILE A 313 -38.79 0.10 -4.06
CA ILE A 313 -38.68 -1.30 -4.47
C ILE A 313 -39.93 -2.06 -4.00
N LYS A 314 -40.45 -2.94 -4.85
CA LYS A 314 -41.60 -3.78 -4.53
C LYS A 314 -41.19 -5.25 -4.51
N ASN A 315 -41.85 -6.04 -3.68
CA ASN A 315 -41.67 -7.49 -3.67
C ASN A 315 -42.45 -8.14 -4.83
N ALA A 316 -42.34 -9.46 -4.97
CA ALA A 316 -43.06 -10.23 -5.99
C ALA A 316 -44.60 -10.06 -5.92
N ASN A 317 -45.15 -9.70 -4.75
CA ASN A 317 -46.58 -9.46 -4.52
C ASN A 317 -46.97 -7.99 -4.78
N GLY A 318 -46.05 -7.14 -5.24
CA GLY A 318 -46.29 -5.72 -5.52
C GLY A 318 -46.30 -4.82 -4.28
N GLN A 319 -46.02 -5.35 -3.09
CA GLN A 319 -45.95 -4.57 -1.86
C GLN A 319 -44.60 -3.86 -1.74
N PRO A 320 -44.55 -2.59 -1.29
CA PRO A 320 -43.30 -1.87 -1.11
C PRO A 320 -42.46 -2.51 0.01
N LEU A 321 -41.15 -2.56 -0.18
CA LEU A 321 -40.22 -2.92 0.88
C LEU A 321 -39.92 -1.67 1.73
N GLY A 322 -40.00 -1.82 3.04
CA GLY A 322 -39.62 -0.80 4.02
C GLY A 322 -38.33 -1.17 4.73
N HIS A 323 -38.36 -1.22 6.07
CA HIS A 323 -37.24 -1.72 6.86
C HIS A 323 -36.94 -3.18 6.50
N SER A 324 -35.70 -3.44 6.08
CA SER A 324 -35.27 -4.73 5.57
C SER A 324 -33.91 -5.11 6.17
N THR A 325 -33.82 -6.34 6.62
CA THR A 325 -32.55 -6.95 7.04
C THR A 325 -31.83 -7.52 5.83
N ILE A 326 -30.67 -6.96 5.51
CA ILE A 326 -29.85 -7.40 4.37
C ILE A 326 -28.61 -8.11 4.90
N LYS A 327 -28.46 -9.37 4.51
CA LYS A 327 -27.25 -10.14 4.77
C LYS A 327 -26.22 -9.85 3.68
N ILE A 328 -24.98 -9.65 4.08
CA ILE A 328 -23.89 -9.26 3.20
C ILE A 328 -22.69 -10.15 3.49
N HIS A 329 -22.14 -10.74 2.45
CA HIS A 329 -20.81 -11.34 2.51
C HIS A 329 -19.79 -10.30 2.08
N ILE A 330 -18.71 -10.17 2.85
CA ILE A 330 -17.66 -9.20 2.60
C ILE A 330 -16.35 -9.95 2.45
N ARG A 331 -15.62 -9.68 1.36
CA ARG A 331 -14.22 -10.05 1.18
C ARG A 331 -13.37 -8.81 1.36
N ARG A 332 -12.46 -8.83 2.33
CA ARG A 332 -11.50 -7.75 2.56
C ARG A 332 -10.13 -8.17 2.08
N VAL A 333 -9.45 -7.27 1.39
CA VAL A 333 -8.04 -7.40 1.04
C VAL A 333 -7.31 -6.19 1.56
N TRP A 334 -6.46 -6.39 2.56
CA TRP A 334 -5.52 -5.37 3.01
C TRP A 334 -4.19 -5.55 2.29
N THR A 335 -3.67 -4.45 1.78
CA THR A 335 -2.30 -4.34 1.25
C THR A 335 -1.56 -3.33 2.10
N LEU A 336 -0.45 -3.76 2.70
CA LEU A 336 0.44 -2.93 3.50
C LEU A 336 1.78 -2.79 2.77
N GLU A 337 2.20 -1.56 2.53
CA GLU A 337 3.45 -1.22 1.85
C GLU A 337 4.18 -0.11 2.61
N LEU A 338 5.51 -0.12 2.57
CA LEU A 338 6.34 0.96 3.09
C LEU A 338 6.98 1.70 1.92
N SER A 339 6.76 3.01 1.84
CA SER A 339 7.44 3.91 0.90
C SER A 339 8.43 4.79 1.67
N VAL A 340 9.66 4.87 1.16
CA VAL A 340 10.72 5.70 1.75
C VAL A 340 11.03 6.80 0.75
N VAL A 341 10.78 8.04 1.14
CA VAL A 341 10.91 9.19 0.24
C VAL A 341 12.39 9.47 -0.04
N GLY A 342 12.69 9.80 -1.30
CA GLY A 342 14.05 10.12 -1.75
C GLY A 342 14.97 8.91 -1.95
N ILE A 343 14.43 7.68 -2.05
CA ILE A 343 15.17 6.50 -2.50
C ILE A 343 14.38 5.86 -3.64
N GLN A 344 14.91 5.99 -4.85
CA GLN A 344 14.36 5.39 -6.07
C GLN A 344 15.18 4.15 -6.45
#